data_AF-A0A484MVP6-F1
#
_entry.id   AF-A0A484MVP6-F1
#
_cell.length_a   1.000
_cell.length_b   1.000
_cell.length_c   1.000
_cell.angle_alpha   90.00
_cell.angle_beta   90.00
_cell.angle_gamma   90.00
#
_symmetry.space_group_name_H-M   'P 1'
#
loop_
_entity.id
_entity.type
_entity.pdbx_description
1 polymer ?
#
loop_
_entity_poly.entity_id
_entity_poly.type
_entity_poly.pdbx_seq_one_letter_code
_entity_poly.pdbx_strand_id
1 'polypeptide(L)'
;MTSGVPYSMYLSSVEEGPFKSDNEILISYGNKGNEELLYLYGFVTEDNPDDYLMVNYPVEAIQDIPYSESKSHLLQAQKAELRCLLPRNLLENGFFPPCMPQTENHDKQPSNQMKNYSWSGERKIPSYLNRLVFPEEFMTALRTIAMKEDELYKVTSLLSELSSPGSDSQPSDAEVRAAIWEACGDSGALQMLVDLLHVKMMDLEEGSGSEENDTELLHRGCSSLDDDSVENEGKMSRNSWCSIVYRRGQKQLTRLFLREAEHALQLALVEGN
;
A
#
# COMPACT_ATOMS: atom_id res chain seq x y z
N MET A 1 30.96 10.97 -7.88
CA MET A 1 31.62 11.84 -6.88
C MET A 1 30.69 11.97 -5.68
N THR A 2 31.12 11.60 -4.47
CA THR A 2 30.32 11.73 -3.24
C THR A 2 30.56 13.11 -2.63
N SER A 3 29.57 13.99 -2.69
CA SER A 3 29.63 15.27 -1.96
C SER A 3 29.08 15.07 -0.55
N GLY A 4 29.90 15.40 0.44
CA GLY A 4 29.63 15.20 1.87
C GLY A 4 28.82 16.32 2.51
N VAL A 5 27.63 16.63 1.97
CA VAL A 5 26.68 17.54 2.64
C VAL A 5 25.29 16.87 2.65
N PRO A 6 24.69 16.63 3.82
CA PRO A 6 23.55 15.72 3.92
C PRO A 6 22.21 16.31 3.45
N TYR A 7 22.11 17.63 3.16
CA TYR A 7 20.84 18.29 2.83
C TYR A 7 20.96 19.52 1.90
N SER A 8 21.56 19.38 0.70
CA SER A 8 21.43 20.40 -0.35
C SER A 8 20.70 19.86 -1.57
N MET A 9 19.97 20.72 -2.30
CA MET A 9 19.39 20.37 -3.60
C MET A 9 20.52 20.05 -4.58
N TYR A 10 20.62 18.80 -5.01
CA TYR A 10 21.57 18.37 -6.02
C TYR A 10 20.86 18.26 -7.37
N LEU A 11 21.38 18.96 -8.38
CA LEU A 11 21.01 18.73 -9.77
C LEU A 11 21.73 17.46 -10.24
N SER A 12 21.02 16.34 -10.25
CA SER A 12 21.51 15.12 -10.89
C SER A 12 21.27 15.23 -12.39
N SER A 13 22.33 15.28 -13.20
CA SER A 13 22.19 15.18 -14.66
C SER A 13 21.78 13.76 -15.01
N VAL A 14 20.58 13.58 -15.55
CA VAL A 14 20.02 12.26 -15.90
C VAL A 14 20.61 11.72 -17.21
N GLU A 15 21.34 12.54 -17.98
CA GLU A 15 22.00 12.11 -19.22
C GLU A 15 23.46 12.61 -19.34
N GLU A 16 24.40 11.71 -19.59
CA GLU A 16 25.78 12.01 -20.05
C GLU A 16 25.83 12.13 -21.60
N GLY A 17 24.85 12.80 -22.19
CA GLY A 17 24.74 13.00 -23.65
C GLY A 17 24.97 14.45 -24.07
N PRO A 18 25.45 14.73 -25.30
CA PRO A 18 25.56 16.10 -25.79
C PRO A 18 24.17 16.72 -25.89
N PHE A 19 23.87 17.70 -25.03
CA PHE A 19 22.64 18.47 -25.09
C PHE A 19 22.51 19.11 -26.48
N LYS A 20 21.49 18.71 -27.24
CA LYS A 20 21.09 19.44 -28.45
C LYS A 20 20.62 20.82 -28.00
N SER A 21 21.14 21.86 -28.65
CA SER A 21 21.09 23.25 -28.21
C SER A 21 19.70 23.92 -28.16
N ASP A 22 18.60 23.17 -28.27
CA ASP A 22 17.21 23.68 -28.30
C ASP A 22 16.23 22.89 -27.40
N ASN A 23 16.71 22.00 -26.52
CA ASN A 23 15.83 21.20 -25.64
C ASN A 23 15.66 21.84 -24.25
N GLU A 24 14.48 21.68 -23.66
CA GLU A 24 14.20 22.07 -22.27
C GLU A 24 15.08 21.28 -21.29
N ILE A 25 15.67 21.99 -20.31
CA ILE A 25 16.46 21.39 -19.25
C ILE A 25 15.52 21.03 -18.11
N LEU A 26 15.38 19.73 -17.83
CA LEU A 26 14.54 19.21 -16.77
C LEU A 26 15.37 18.90 -15.51
N ILE A 27 14.75 19.04 -14.34
CA ILE A 27 15.33 18.69 -13.05
C ILE A 27 14.41 17.69 -12.33
N SER A 28 14.97 16.73 -11.61
CA SER A 28 14.19 15.79 -10.81
C SER A 28 13.76 16.42 -9.49
N TYR A 29 12.48 16.28 -9.16
CA TYR A 29 11.90 16.71 -7.89
C TYR A 29 12.01 15.62 -6.81
N GLY A 30 12.68 14.50 -7.12
CA GLY A 30 12.73 13.31 -6.28
C GLY A 30 11.51 12.41 -6.44
N ASN A 31 11.46 11.36 -5.62
CA ASN A 31 10.45 10.31 -5.69
C ASN A 31 9.17 10.78 -4.97
N LYS A 32 8.29 11.47 -5.70
CA LYS A 32 7.07 12.08 -5.16
C LYS A 32 5.84 11.51 -5.84
N GLY A 33 4.88 11.05 -5.05
CA GLY A 33 3.58 10.62 -5.56
C GLY A 33 2.74 11.79 -6.09
N ASN A 34 1.70 11.48 -6.87
CA ASN A 34 0.89 12.52 -7.51
C ASN A 34 0.09 13.36 -6.51
N GLU A 35 -0.26 12.80 -5.34
CA GLU A 35 -0.89 13.56 -4.26
C GLU A 35 0.01 14.72 -3.78
N GLU A 36 1.30 14.43 -3.55
CA GLU A 36 2.28 15.43 -3.12
C GLU A 36 2.57 16.45 -4.24
N LEU A 37 2.78 15.97 -5.48
CA LEU A 37 3.01 16.84 -6.63
C LEU A 37 1.84 17.81 -6.85
N LEU A 38 0.60 17.31 -6.74
CA LEU A 38 -0.59 18.12 -6.93
C LEU A 38 -0.75 19.16 -5.81
N TYR A 39 -0.64 18.73 -4.55
CA TYR A 39 -0.91 19.59 -3.40
C TYR A 39 0.18 20.66 -3.17
N LEU A 40 1.46 20.30 -3.34
CA LEU A 40 2.57 21.20 -3.07
C LEU A 40 3.08 21.96 -4.29
N TYR A 41 2.96 21.37 -5.49
CA TYR A 41 3.56 21.92 -6.71
C TYR A 41 2.55 22.26 -7.82
N GLY A 42 1.28 21.84 -7.68
CA GLY A 42 0.21 22.21 -8.61
C GLY A 42 0.22 21.46 -9.94
N PHE A 43 0.93 20.34 -10.05
CA PHE A 43 0.94 19.50 -11.24
C PHE A 43 0.94 18.02 -10.89
N VAL A 44 0.65 17.20 -11.90
CA VAL A 44 0.74 15.73 -11.81
C VAL A 44 1.45 15.20 -13.03
N THR A 45 1.96 13.98 -12.90
CA THR A 45 2.58 13.23 -13.98
C THR A 45 1.72 12.00 -14.30
N GLU A 46 1.39 11.81 -15.57
CA GLU A 46 0.79 10.55 -16.02
C GLU A 46 1.76 9.40 -15.76
N ASP A 47 1.21 8.24 -15.36
CA ASP A 47 1.98 7.03 -15.05
C ASP A 47 3.16 7.24 -14.09
N ASN A 48 2.97 8.08 -13.08
CA ASN A 48 3.96 8.30 -12.02
C ASN A 48 4.34 6.97 -11.33
N PRO A 49 5.60 6.52 -11.39
CA PRO A 49 6.04 5.28 -10.74
C PRO A 49 6.10 5.39 -9.22
N ASP A 50 6.23 6.61 -8.69
CA ASP A 50 6.31 6.91 -7.25
C ASP A 50 4.93 7.20 -6.63
N ASP A 51 3.85 7.01 -7.39
CA ASP A 51 2.49 7.17 -6.87
C ASP A 51 2.17 6.09 -5.83
N TYR A 52 1.28 6.43 -4.91
CA TYR A 52 0.92 5.54 -3.81
C TYR A 52 -0.57 5.64 -3.48
N LEU A 53 -1.10 4.59 -2.88
CA LEU A 53 -2.45 4.55 -2.32
C LEU A 53 -2.37 4.55 -0.79
N MET A 54 -3.08 5.47 -0.13
CA MET A 54 -3.23 5.46 1.32
C MET A 54 -4.49 4.69 1.72
N VAL A 55 -4.30 3.65 2.56
CA VAL A 55 -5.36 2.83 3.15
C VAL A 55 -5.35 3.02 4.66
N ASN A 56 -6.53 3.14 5.25
CA ASN A 56 -6.69 3.42 6.68
C ASN A 56 -7.86 2.64 7.25
N TYR A 57 -7.64 1.91 8.34
CA TYR A 57 -8.72 1.38 9.16
C TYR A 57 -9.22 2.47 10.12
N PRO A 58 -10.53 2.81 10.12
CA PRO A 58 -11.07 3.85 11.00
C PRO A 58 -10.96 3.43 12.47
N VAL A 59 -10.32 4.26 13.29
CA VAL A 59 -10.07 3.99 14.72
C VAL A 59 -11.39 3.89 15.48
N GLU A 60 -12.38 4.69 15.08
CA GLU A 60 -13.70 4.75 15.67
C GLU A 60 -14.43 3.39 15.56
N ALA A 61 -14.22 2.66 14.46
CA ALA A 61 -14.84 1.35 14.24
C ALA A 61 -14.34 0.27 15.21
N ILE A 62 -13.19 0.47 15.87
CA ILE A 62 -12.67 -0.48 16.87
C ILE A 62 -13.57 -0.55 18.09
N GLN A 63 -14.34 0.49 18.40
CA GLN A 63 -15.22 0.47 19.58
C GLN A 63 -16.40 -0.48 19.38
N ASP A 64 -16.82 -0.69 18.13
CA ASP A 64 -18.00 -1.45 17.76
C ASP A 64 -17.73 -2.95 17.53
N ILE A 65 -16.45 -3.37 17.51
CA ILE A 65 -16.10 -4.78 17.29
C ILE A 65 -16.18 -5.62 18.59
N PRO A 66 -16.47 -6.93 18.50
CA PRO A 66 -16.38 -7.84 19.63
C PRO A 66 -14.97 -7.87 20.23
N TYR A 67 -14.90 -7.91 21.57
CA TYR A 67 -13.66 -7.91 22.35
C TYR A 67 -12.78 -6.68 22.10
N SER A 68 -13.40 -5.52 21.83
CA SER A 68 -12.73 -4.26 21.50
C SER A 68 -11.69 -3.83 22.53
N GLU A 69 -11.94 -3.98 23.84
CA GLU A 69 -10.97 -3.63 24.88
C GLU A 69 -9.70 -4.50 24.79
N SER A 70 -9.85 -5.83 24.72
CA SER A 70 -8.72 -6.75 24.61
C SER A 70 -7.92 -6.53 23.33
N LYS A 71 -8.61 -6.32 22.20
CA LYS A 71 -7.97 -6.01 20.91
C LYS A 71 -7.25 -4.67 20.95
N SER A 72 -7.84 -3.65 21.58
CA SER A 72 -7.21 -2.34 21.78
C SER A 72 -5.92 -2.44 22.60
N HIS A 73 -5.92 -3.26 23.66
CA HIS A 73 -4.70 -3.52 24.43
C HIS A 73 -3.60 -4.19 23.60
N LEU A 74 -3.94 -5.20 22.77
CA LEU A 74 -2.98 -5.85 21.88
C LEU A 74 -2.46 -4.90 20.78
N LEU A 75 -3.32 -4.04 20.23
CA LEU A 75 -2.94 -3.02 19.25
C LEU A 75 -1.97 -1.99 19.87
N GLN A 76 -2.21 -1.57 21.11
CA GLN A 76 -1.30 -0.69 21.84
C GLN A 76 0.04 -1.36 22.14
N ALA A 77 0.02 -2.61 22.60
CA ALA A 77 1.22 -3.36 22.97
C ALA A 77 2.17 -3.58 21.76
N GLN A 78 1.61 -3.81 20.57
CA GLN A 78 2.38 -3.96 19.34
C GLN A 78 2.68 -2.63 18.61
N LYS A 79 2.26 -1.48 19.17
CA LYS A 79 2.35 -0.15 18.54
C LYS A 79 1.78 -0.13 17.11
N ALA A 80 0.58 -0.69 16.95
CA ALA A 80 0.00 -0.95 15.65
C ALA A 80 -0.26 0.35 14.86
N GLU A 81 0.12 0.36 13.58
CA GLU A 81 -0.24 1.41 12.64
C GLU A 81 -1.50 1.00 11.88
N LEU A 82 -2.58 1.79 12.02
CA LEU A 82 -3.87 1.54 11.34
C LEU A 82 -3.98 2.25 9.99
N ARG A 83 -2.87 2.81 9.52
CA ARG A 83 -2.73 3.45 8.22
C ARG A 83 -1.50 2.90 7.55
N CYS A 84 -1.60 2.62 6.25
CA CYS A 84 -0.45 2.27 5.45
C CYS A 84 -0.45 3.04 4.13
N LEU A 85 0.74 3.20 3.59
CA LEU A 85 0.94 3.64 2.22
C LEU A 85 1.27 2.40 1.39
N LEU A 86 0.65 2.29 0.23
CA LEU A 86 0.86 1.24 -0.76
C LEU A 86 1.46 1.88 -2.02
N PRO A 87 2.80 2.02 -2.10
CA PRO A 87 3.48 2.48 -3.30
C PRO A 87 3.23 1.59 -4.51
N ARG A 88 3.04 2.20 -5.69
CA ARG A 88 2.80 1.50 -6.96
C ARG A 88 3.86 0.44 -7.27
N ASN A 89 5.12 0.71 -6.94
CA ASN A 89 6.24 -0.21 -7.18
C ASN A 89 6.13 -1.53 -6.40
N LEU A 90 5.32 -1.62 -5.35
CA LEU A 90 5.08 -2.90 -4.65
C LEU A 90 4.41 -3.92 -5.58
N LEU A 91 3.60 -3.45 -6.53
CA LEU A 91 2.91 -4.29 -7.52
C LEU A 91 3.88 -5.02 -8.47
N GLU A 92 5.13 -4.56 -8.60
CA GLU A 92 6.14 -5.23 -9.43
C GLU A 92 6.54 -6.61 -8.88
N ASN A 93 6.41 -6.81 -7.56
CA ASN A 93 6.76 -8.06 -6.89
C ASN A 93 5.52 -8.88 -6.47
N GLY A 94 4.32 -8.43 -6.87
CA GLY A 94 3.05 -9.06 -6.51
C GLY A 94 2.69 -10.29 -7.35
N PHE A 95 1.43 -10.71 -7.26
CA PHE A 95 0.88 -11.80 -8.05
C PHE A 95 0.68 -11.41 -9.52
N PHE A 96 0.41 -10.13 -9.80
CA PHE A 96 0.09 -9.62 -11.13
C PHE A 96 1.01 -8.45 -11.55
N PRO A 97 2.32 -8.69 -11.76
CA PRO A 97 3.22 -7.64 -12.19
C PRO A 97 2.80 -7.04 -13.54
N PRO A 98 2.87 -5.72 -13.73
CA PRO A 98 2.63 -5.10 -15.03
C PRO A 98 3.67 -5.61 -16.04
N CYS A 99 3.22 -6.13 -17.19
CA CYS A 99 4.07 -6.77 -18.21
C CYS A 99 5.38 -6.01 -18.49
N MET A 100 6.48 -6.51 -17.94
CA MET A 100 7.83 -6.25 -18.43
C MET A 100 8.23 -7.41 -19.35
N PRO A 101 8.97 -7.17 -20.45
CA PRO A 101 9.54 -8.26 -21.24
C PRO A 101 10.36 -9.14 -20.32
N GLN A 102 10.06 -10.45 -20.32
CA GLN A 102 10.76 -11.46 -19.54
C GLN A 102 12.26 -11.36 -19.81
N THR A 103 12.97 -10.66 -18.94
CA THR A 103 14.40 -10.85 -18.81
C THR A 103 14.50 -11.98 -17.81
N GLU A 104 14.73 -13.19 -18.31
CA GLU A 104 15.09 -14.37 -17.52
C GLU A 104 16.37 -14.05 -16.74
N ASN A 105 16.25 -13.35 -15.62
CA ASN A 105 17.29 -13.27 -14.60
C ASN A 105 16.67 -13.79 -13.31
N HIS A 106 16.64 -15.11 -13.22
CA HIS A 106 16.64 -15.80 -11.94
C HIS A 106 17.95 -15.46 -11.22
N ASP A 107 18.06 -14.28 -10.62
CA ASP A 107 19.13 -14.02 -9.68
C ASP A 107 18.71 -13.00 -8.62
N LYS A 108 18.37 -13.58 -7.46
CA LYS A 108 18.44 -12.98 -6.12
C LYS A 108 17.66 -11.68 -5.96
N GLN A 109 16.33 -11.81 -5.83
CA GLN A 109 15.58 -10.87 -5.00
C GLN A 109 16.31 -10.73 -3.65
N PRO A 110 16.50 -9.51 -3.11
CA PRO A 110 16.91 -9.37 -1.74
C PRO A 110 15.81 -10.04 -0.93
N SER A 111 16.14 -11.15 -0.28
CA SER A 111 15.30 -11.74 0.74
C SER A 111 15.07 -10.64 1.76
N ASN A 112 13.94 -9.93 1.67
CA ASN A 112 13.42 -9.23 2.82
C ASN A 112 13.34 -10.31 3.88
N GLN A 113 14.24 -10.20 4.84
CA GLN A 113 14.58 -11.24 5.77
C GLN A 113 13.30 -11.50 6.55
N MET A 114 12.52 -12.47 6.07
CA MET A 114 11.26 -12.87 6.66
C MET A 114 11.62 -13.20 8.10
N LYS A 115 11.22 -12.33 9.04
CA LYS A 115 11.47 -12.58 10.44
C LYS A 115 10.62 -13.80 10.74
N ASN A 116 11.28 -14.93 11.00
CA ASN A 116 10.58 -16.15 11.38
C ASN A 116 9.86 -15.85 12.71
N TYR A 117 8.57 -15.55 12.63
CA TYR A 117 7.74 -15.24 13.80
C TYR A 117 7.22 -16.51 14.49
N SER A 118 7.38 -17.69 13.88
CA SER A 118 6.98 -18.94 14.53
C SER A 118 7.99 -19.35 15.59
N TRP A 119 7.51 -19.42 16.83
CA TRP A 119 8.28 -19.91 17.97
C TRP A 119 8.02 -21.38 18.28
N SER A 120 6.82 -21.87 17.97
CA SER A 120 6.44 -23.27 18.17
C SER A 120 7.06 -24.19 17.10
N GLY A 121 7.34 -23.65 15.91
CA GLY A 121 7.68 -24.43 14.72
C GLY A 121 6.49 -25.21 14.14
N GLU A 122 5.29 -25.05 14.68
CA GLU A 122 4.08 -25.77 14.28
C GLU A 122 3.35 -25.06 13.14
N ARG A 123 3.31 -23.71 13.12
CA ARG A 123 2.71 -22.96 12.02
C ARG A 123 3.58 -23.04 10.76
N LYS A 124 3.03 -23.64 9.70
CA LYS A 124 3.64 -23.61 8.37
C LYS A 124 3.56 -22.19 7.81
N ILE A 125 4.65 -21.75 7.19
CA ILE A 125 4.72 -20.47 6.50
C ILE A 125 3.87 -20.57 5.21
N PRO A 126 2.79 -19.78 5.05
CA PRO A 126 2.00 -19.80 3.83
C PRO A 126 2.83 -19.52 2.58
N SER A 127 2.51 -20.23 1.49
CA SER A 127 3.35 -20.22 0.29
C SER A 127 3.31 -18.88 -0.46
N TYR A 128 2.24 -18.12 -0.26
CA TYR A 128 1.97 -16.83 -0.90
C TYR A 128 2.66 -15.63 -0.24
N LEU A 129 3.22 -15.80 0.95
CA LEU A 129 3.77 -14.68 1.73
C LEU A 129 4.92 -13.95 1.03
N ASN A 130 5.72 -14.67 0.26
CA ASN A 130 6.83 -14.06 -0.49
C ASN A 130 6.39 -13.16 -1.65
N ARG A 131 5.10 -13.21 -2.02
CA ARG A 131 4.48 -12.37 -3.06
C ARG A 131 3.48 -11.38 -2.48
N LEU A 132 3.30 -11.35 -1.16
CA LEU A 132 2.38 -10.41 -0.53
C LEU A 132 2.95 -8.98 -0.64
N VAL A 133 2.19 -8.09 -1.25
CA VAL A 133 2.58 -6.69 -1.48
C VAL A 133 2.15 -5.75 -0.35
N PHE A 134 1.61 -6.28 0.74
CA PHE A 134 1.05 -5.47 1.84
C PHE A 134 2.03 -5.40 3.02
N PRO A 135 2.23 -4.21 3.63
CA PRO A 135 3.12 -4.06 4.77
C PRO A 135 2.73 -4.95 5.95
N GLU A 136 3.70 -5.66 6.52
CA GLU A 136 3.46 -6.64 7.58
C GLU A 136 2.99 -5.99 8.88
N GLU A 137 3.44 -4.76 9.19
CA GLU A 137 2.96 -3.99 10.33
C GLU A 137 1.45 -3.75 10.25
N PHE A 138 0.96 -3.37 9.07
CA PHE A 138 -0.46 -3.14 8.82
C PHE A 138 -1.25 -4.46 8.84
N MET A 139 -0.71 -5.51 8.22
CA MET A 139 -1.34 -6.83 8.24
C MET A 139 -1.44 -7.39 9.67
N THR A 140 -0.45 -7.17 10.53
CA THR A 140 -0.50 -7.62 11.93
C THR A 140 -1.58 -6.87 12.72
N ALA A 141 -1.76 -5.57 12.46
CA ALA A 141 -2.85 -4.79 13.02
C ALA A 141 -4.22 -5.36 12.58
N LEU A 142 -4.38 -5.65 11.28
CA LEU A 142 -5.61 -6.25 10.74
C LEU A 142 -5.86 -7.66 11.30
N ARG A 143 -4.84 -8.50 11.47
CA ARG A 143 -4.95 -9.80 12.15
C ARG A 143 -5.49 -9.64 13.56
N THR A 144 -5.00 -8.62 14.28
CA THR A 144 -5.47 -8.33 15.64
C THR A 144 -6.95 -7.93 15.67
N ILE A 145 -7.39 -7.12 14.72
CA ILE A 145 -8.78 -6.67 14.63
C ILE A 145 -9.70 -7.82 14.20
N ALA A 146 -9.27 -8.64 13.23
CA ALA A 146 -10.02 -9.78 12.69
C ALA A 146 -10.14 -10.96 13.65
N MET A 147 -9.29 -11.01 14.68
CA MET A 147 -9.15 -12.12 15.61
C MET A 147 -10.49 -12.54 16.23
N LYS A 148 -10.75 -13.86 16.24
CA LYS A 148 -11.89 -14.50 16.90
C LYS A 148 -11.60 -14.73 18.38
N GLU A 149 -12.62 -15.10 19.14
CA GLU A 149 -12.51 -15.34 20.58
C GLU A 149 -11.51 -16.46 20.92
N ASP A 150 -11.54 -17.57 20.18
CA ASP A 150 -10.64 -18.69 20.43
C ASP A 150 -9.17 -18.35 20.11
N GLU A 151 -8.96 -17.56 19.06
CA GLU A 151 -7.65 -17.02 18.69
C GLU A 151 -7.14 -16.06 19.76
N LEU A 152 -8.01 -15.19 20.29
CA LEU A 152 -7.68 -14.26 21.37
C LEU A 152 -7.28 -14.98 22.66
N TYR A 153 -7.98 -16.06 22.99
CA TYR A 153 -7.63 -16.91 24.11
C TYR A 153 -6.25 -17.57 23.92
N LYS A 154 -5.96 -18.09 22.71
CA LYS A 154 -4.65 -18.67 22.37
C LYS A 154 -3.53 -17.63 22.51
N VAL A 155 -3.69 -16.41 21.98
CA VAL A 155 -2.70 -15.33 22.14
C VAL A 155 -2.45 -15.04 23.61
N THR A 156 -3.51 -14.92 24.42
CA THR A 156 -3.39 -14.66 25.85
C THR A 156 -2.65 -15.79 26.57
N SER A 157 -2.94 -17.05 26.22
CA SER A 157 -2.23 -18.22 26.75
C SER A 157 -0.74 -18.17 26.42
N LEU A 158 -0.38 -17.95 25.15
CA LEU A 158 1.01 -17.86 24.70
C LEU A 158 1.78 -16.75 25.43
N LEU A 159 1.18 -15.56 25.56
CA LEU A 159 1.81 -14.44 26.27
C LEU A 159 1.95 -14.70 27.78
N SER A 160 1.02 -15.45 28.37
CA SER A 160 1.10 -15.83 29.78
C SER A 160 2.22 -16.85 30.05
N GLU A 161 2.52 -17.74 29.11
CA GLU A 161 3.61 -18.72 29.23
C GLU A 161 5.00 -18.08 29.19
N LEU A 162 5.15 -16.98 28.45
CA LEU A 162 6.40 -16.22 28.37
C LEU A 162 6.68 -15.40 29.63
N SER A 163 5.62 -15.07 30.36
CA SER A 163 5.70 -14.32 31.61
C SER A 163 6.18 -15.26 32.72
N SER A 164 7.47 -15.20 33.06
CA SER A 164 8.03 -16.01 34.16
C SER A 164 7.30 -15.71 35.48
N PRO A 165 6.96 -16.73 36.30
CA PRO A 165 6.27 -16.50 37.56
C PRO A 165 7.17 -15.68 38.50
N GLY A 166 6.85 -14.39 38.65
CA GLY A 166 7.56 -13.44 39.50
C GLY A 166 8.24 -12.26 38.79
N SER A 167 8.19 -12.18 37.45
CA SER A 167 8.59 -10.97 36.72
C SER A 167 7.36 -10.19 36.25
N ASP A 168 7.18 -8.95 36.72
CA ASP A 168 6.18 -7.99 36.21
C ASP A 168 6.54 -7.45 34.80
N SER A 169 7.37 -8.18 34.04
CA SER A 169 7.82 -7.74 32.72
C SER A 169 6.67 -7.92 31.73
N GLN A 170 6.16 -6.82 31.19
CA GLN A 170 5.21 -6.87 30.10
C GLN A 170 5.85 -7.50 28.86
N PRO A 171 5.07 -8.23 28.02
CA PRO A 171 5.58 -8.77 26.78
C PRO A 171 6.04 -7.63 25.87
N SER A 172 7.15 -7.84 25.20
CA SER A 172 7.66 -6.93 24.18
C SER A 172 6.75 -6.91 22.95
N ASP A 173 6.83 -5.83 22.18
CA ASP A 173 6.11 -5.67 20.91
C ASP A 173 6.33 -6.87 19.97
N ALA A 174 7.59 -7.30 19.79
CA ALA A 174 7.93 -8.45 18.96
C ALA A 174 7.29 -9.76 19.46
N GLU A 175 7.18 -9.92 20.79
CA GLU A 175 6.54 -11.09 21.39
C GLU A 175 5.04 -11.12 21.15
N VAL A 176 4.38 -9.96 21.26
CA VAL A 176 2.96 -9.81 20.94
C VAL A 176 2.69 -10.12 19.47
N ARG A 177 3.49 -9.56 18.54
CA ARG A 177 3.32 -9.85 17.10
C ARG A 177 3.52 -11.33 16.77
N ALA A 178 4.51 -11.98 17.40
CA ALA A 178 4.76 -13.40 17.20
C ALA A 178 3.60 -14.27 17.76
N ALA A 179 3.05 -13.93 18.92
CA ALA A 179 1.90 -14.63 19.47
C ALA A 179 0.65 -14.47 18.57
N ILE A 180 0.40 -13.27 18.04
CA ILE A 180 -0.67 -13.00 17.07
C ILE A 180 -0.47 -13.84 15.81
N TRP A 181 0.76 -13.85 15.27
CA TRP A 181 1.12 -14.69 14.14
C TRP A 181 0.86 -16.16 14.45
N GLU A 182 1.25 -16.68 15.60
CA GLU A 182 1.07 -18.10 15.88
C GLU A 182 -0.41 -18.48 16.03
N ALA A 183 -1.22 -17.60 16.61
CA ALA A 183 -2.62 -17.89 16.91
C ALA A 183 -3.59 -17.66 15.75
N CYS A 184 -3.28 -16.74 14.82
CA CYS A 184 -4.23 -16.24 13.83
C CYS A 184 -3.82 -16.55 12.39
N GLY A 185 -4.77 -17.00 11.59
CA GLY A 185 -4.64 -17.09 10.14
C GLY A 185 -4.68 -15.72 9.46
N ASP A 186 -4.28 -15.68 8.19
CA ASP A 186 -4.26 -14.43 7.41
C ASP A 186 -5.60 -14.12 6.73
N SER A 187 -6.49 -15.12 6.63
CA SER A 187 -7.78 -15.00 5.91
C SER A 187 -8.66 -13.87 6.44
N GLY A 188 -8.78 -13.74 7.77
CA GLY A 188 -9.56 -12.67 8.39
C GLY A 188 -8.98 -11.28 8.11
N ALA A 189 -7.65 -11.13 8.20
CA ALA A 189 -6.96 -9.87 7.92
C ALA A 189 -7.06 -9.49 6.43
N LEU A 190 -6.90 -10.46 5.54
CA LEU A 190 -7.02 -10.26 4.10
C LEU A 190 -8.45 -9.93 3.69
N GLN A 191 -9.47 -10.54 4.30
CA GLN A 191 -10.86 -10.16 4.07
C GLN A 191 -11.10 -8.70 4.49
N MET A 192 -10.63 -8.30 5.67
CA MET A 192 -10.72 -6.91 6.11
C MET A 192 -10.01 -5.94 5.15
N LEU A 193 -8.84 -6.31 4.63
CA LEU A 193 -8.12 -5.51 3.65
C LEU A 193 -8.91 -5.35 2.33
N VAL A 194 -9.50 -6.43 1.83
CA VAL A 194 -10.39 -6.41 0.66
C VAL A 194 -11.56 -5.47 0.91
N ASP A 195 -12.21 -5.57 2.07
CA ASP A 195 -13.33 -4.70 2.43
C ASP A 195 -12.92 -3.22 2.48
N LEU A 196 -11.76 -2.91 3.08
CA LEU A 196 -11.20 -1.55 3.12
C LEU A 196 -10.93 -1.00 1.71
N LEU A 197 -10.39 -1.81 0.81
CA LEU A 197 -10.10 -1.41 -0.56
C LEU A 197 -11.38 -1.22 -1.39
N HIS A 198 -12.42 -2.03 -1.15
CA HIS A 198 -13.74 -1.83 -1.75
C HIS A 198 -14.39 -0.53 -1.28
N VAL A 199 -14.37 -0.24 0.03
CA VAL A 199 -14.87 1.04 0.56
C VAL A 199 -14.10 2.20 -0.06
N LYS A 200 -12.76 2.10 -0.12
CA LYS A 200 -11.92 3.12 -0.76
C LYS A 200 -12.30 3.34 -2.22
N MET A 201 -12.54 2.28 -2.99
CA MET A 201 -12.99 2.39 -4.37
C MET A 201 -14.35 3.08 -4.47
N MET A 202 -15.31 2.66 -3.63
CA MET A 202 -16.65 3.26 -3.58
C MET A 202 -16.58 4.76 -3.29
N ASP A 203 -15.78 5.18 -2.31
CA ASP A 203 -15.56 6.59 -1.96
C ASP A 203 -14.91 7.38 -3.11
N LEU A 204 -13.98 6.76 -3.85
CA LEU A 204 -13.33 7.39 -5.01
C LEU A 204 -14.31 7.57 -6.17
N GLU A 205 -15.22 6.63 -6.38
CA GLU A 205 -16.23 6.69 -7.46
C GLU A 205 -17.45 7.54 -7.08
N GLU A 206 -17.71 7.73 -5.79
CA GLU A 206 -18.81 8.55 -5.29
C GLU A 206 -18.68 10.00 -5.82
N GLY A 207 -19.66 10.41 -6.62
CA GLY A 207 -19.70 11.75 -7.21
C GLY A 207 -18.68 12.02 -8.34
N SER A 208 -17.72 11.13 -8.59
CA SER A 208 -16.69 11.32 -9.63
C SER A 208 -16.76 10.32 -10.80
N GLY A 209 -17.50 9.22 -10.65
CA GLY A 209 -17.68 8.18 -11.67
C GLY A 209 -16.54 7.15 -11.69
N SER A 210 -16.52 6.26 -12.68
CA SER A 210 -15.52 5.18 -12.79
C SER A 210 -14.17 5.64 -13.37
N GLU A 211 -13.17 4.74 -13.32
CA GLU A 211 -11.88 4.89 -14.02
C GLU A 211 -12.06 5.12 -15.54
N GLU A 212 -13.04 4.42 -16.15
CA GLU A 212 -13.37 4.56 -17.58
C GLU A 212 -13.91 5.95 -17.90
N ASN A 213 -14.82 6.47 -17.07
CA ASN A 213 -15.37 7.82 -17.23
C ASN A 213 -14.25 8.88 -17.20
N ASP A 214 -13.27 8.73 -16.32
CA ASP A 214 -12.11 9.62 -16.27
C ASP A 214 -11.23 9.53 -17.50
N THR A 215 -11.08 8.32 -18.05
CA THR A 215 -10.34 8.10 -19.30
C THR A 215 -11.03 8.78 -20.47
N GLU A 216 -12.36 8.68 -20.57
CA GLU A 216 -13.15 9.41 -21.58
C GLU A 216 -13.03 10.93 -21.42
N LEU A 217 -13.07 11.44 -20.18
CA LEU A 217 -12.92 12.86 -19.89
C LEU A 217 -11.55 13.40 -20.32
N LEU A 218 -10.48 12.65 -20.04
CA LEU A 218 -9.13 13.04 -20.46
C LEU A 218 -8.97 12.97 -21.97
N HIS A 219 -9.50 11.93 -22.61
CA HIS A 219 -9.49 11.84 -24.08
C HIS A 219 -10.22 13.02 -24.73
N ARG A 220 -11.39 13.40 -24.23
CA ARG A 220 -12.15 14.56 -24.72
C ARG A 220 -11.41 15.88 -24.47
N GLY A 221 -10.73 16.00 -23.34
CA GLY A 221 -9.94 17.18 -22.98
C GLY A 221 -8.68 17.35 -23.85
N CYS A 222 -7.97 16.27 -24.17
CA CYS A 222 -6.74 16.32 -24.97
C CYS A 222 -6.98 16.68 -26.44
N SER A 223 -8.11 16.27 -27.04
CA SER A 223 -8.46 16.62 -28.44
C SER A 223 -8.64 18.11 -28.72
N SER A 224 -8.50 18.97 -27.71
CA SER A 224 -8.76 20.41 -27.78
C SER A 224 -7.50 21.27 -27.63
N LEU A 225 -6.32 20.68 -27.43
CA LEU A 225 -5.06 21.42 -27.26
C LEU A 225 -4.38 21.84 -28.59
N ASP A 226 -4.69 21.17 -29.71
CA ASP A 226 -4.01 21.37 -31.01
C ASP A 226 -4.76 22.27 -32.02
N ASP A 227 -5.98 22.73 -31.71
CA ASP A 227 -6.74 23.60 -32.62
C ASP A 227 -6.84 25.02 -32.05
N ASP A 228 -6.08 25.93 -32.68
CA ASP A 228 -5.94 27.35 -32.33
C ASP A 228 -7.00 28.22 -33.04
N SER A 229 -8.10 27.60 -33.48
CA SER A 229 -9.18 28.28 -34.16
C SER A 229 -10.54 27.97 -33.54
N VAL A 230 -11.24 29.04 -33.16
CA VAL A 230 -12.64 29.12 -32.70
C VAL A 230 -12.88 28.96 -31.18
N GLU A 231 -13.84 29.74 -30.71
CA GLU A 231 -14.15 30.14 -29.32
C GLU A 231 -14.16 29.01 -28.29
N ASN A 232 -13.55 29.30 -27.14
CA ASN A 232 -12.97 28.33 -26.23
C ASN A 232 -13.94 27.86 -25.12
N GLU A 233 -15.11 27.33 -25.48
CA GLU A 233 -16.11 26.87 -24.51
C GLU A 233 -15.98 25.37 -24.13
N GLY A 234 -14.96 24.66 -24.63
CA GLY A 234 -14.79 23.21 -24.42
C GLY A 234 -13.42 22.75 -23.89
N LYS A 235 -12.42 23.64 -23.74
CA LYS A 235 -11.07 23.23 -23.30
C LYS A 235 -11.04 23.02 -21.79
N MET A 236 -10.60 21.84 -21.38
CA MET A 236 -10.41 21.49 -19.97
C MET A 236 -9.30 22.33 -19.36
N SER A 237 -9.56 22.98 -18.21
CA SER A 237 -8.51 23.74 -17.52
C SER A 237 -7.37 22.83 -17.05
N ARG A 238 -6.15 23.39 -16.91
CA ARG A 238 -5.00 22.63 -16.38
C ARG A 238 -5.31 22.01 -15.01
N ASN A 239 -5.99 22.74 -14.13
CA ASN A 239 -6.37 22.26 -12.81
C ASN A 239 -7.37 21.11 -12.90
N SER A 240 -8.38 21.22 -13.78
CA SER A 240 -9.33 20.15 -14.04
C SER A 240 -8.64 18.91 -14.59
N TRP A 241 -7.72 19.07 -15.53
CA TRP A 241 -6.94 17.97 -16.08
C TRP A 241 -6.10 17.29 -14.99
N CYS A 242 -5.37 18.05 -14.18
CA CYS A 242 -4.55 17.50 -13.09
C CYS A 242 -5.41 16.71 -12.09
N SER A 243 -6.56 17.25 -11.70
CA SER A 243 -7.50 16.57 -10.80
C SER A 243 -8.04 15.26 -11.38
N ILE A 244 -8.33 15.21 -12.69
CA ILE A 244 -8.84 14.00 -13.34
C ILE A 244 -7.74 12.96 -13.49
N VAL A 245 -6.52 13.35 -13.85
CA VAL A 245 -5.36 12.43 -13.89
C VAL A 245 -5.09 11.83 -12.51
N TYR A 246 -5.07 12.67 -11.47
CA TYR A 246 -4.87 12.20 -10.09
C TYR A 246 -5.94 11.20 -9.66
N ARG A 247 -7.23 11.56 -9.78
CA ARG A 247 -8.31 10.68 -9.32
C ARG A 247 -8.42 9.39 -10.14
N ARG A 248 -8.15 9.43 -11.44
CA ARG A 248 -8.03 8.24 -12.30
C ARG A 248 -6.92 7.32 -11.79
N GLY A 249 -5.74 7.89 -11.50
CA GLY A 249 -4.60 7.16 -10.96
C GLY A 249 -4.91 6.48 -9.61
N GLN A 250 -5.60 7.18 -8.71
CA GLN A 250 -6.03 6.61 -7.42
C GLN A 250 -7.01 5.44 -7.58
N LYS A 251 -7.98 5.53 -8.51
CA LYS A 251 -8.89 4.41 -8.84
C LYS A 251 -8.14 3.23 -9.43
N GLN A 252 -7.26 3.49 -10.41
CA GLN A 252 -6.44 2.47 -11.03
C GLN A 252 -5.56 1.74 -9.99
N LEU A 253 -4.87 2.46 -9.10
CA LEU A 253 -4.08 1.85 -8.03
C LEU A 253 -4.95 1.04 -7.07
N THR A 254 -6.10 1.56 -6.67
CA THR A 254 -7.04 0.85 -5.79
C THR A 254 -7.49 -0.46 -6.43
N ARG A 255 -7.84 -0.45 -7.72
CA ARG A 255 -8.20 -1.67 -8.48
C ARG A 255 -7.06 -2.69 -8.53
N LEU A 256 -5.83 -2.24 -8.73
CA LEU A 256 -4.67 -3.13 -8.80
C LEU A 256 -4.39 -3.78 -7.43
N PHE A 257 -4.37 -3.01 -6.35
CA PHE A 257 -4.19 -3.57 -5.01
C PHE A 257 -5.36 -4.44 -4.56
N LEU A 258 -6.59 -4.09 -4.96
CA LEU A 258 -7.76 -4.93 -4.69
C LEU A 258 -7.60 -6.31 -5.32
N ARG A 259 -7.15 -6.38 -6.57
CA ARG A 259 -6.87 -7.64 -7.25
C ARG A 259 -5.79 -8.48 -6.55
N GLU A 260 -4.74 -7.84 -6.04
CA GLU A 260 -3.70 -8.49 -5.24
C GLU A 260 -4.27 -9.05 -3.92
N ALA A 261 -5.10 -8.27 -3.23
CA ALA A 261 -5.71 -8.66 -1.96
C ALA A 261 -6.72 -9.82 -2.12
N GLU A 262 -7.57 -9.77 -3.13
CA GLU A 262 -8.54 -10.82 -3.45
C GLU A 262 -7.83 -12.16 -3.75
N HIS A 263 -6.75 -12.11 -4.54
CA HIS A 263 -5.98 -13.31 -4.86
C HIS A 263 -5.25 -13.86 -3.64
N ALA A 264 -4.63 -13.01 -2.82
CA ALA A 264 -4.02 -13.42 -1.56
C ALA A 264 -5.04 -14.06 -0.62
N LEU A 265 -6.25 -13.48 -0.50
CA LEU A 265 -7.35 -14.03 0.28
C LEU A 265 -7.76 -15.42 -0.22
N GLN A 266 -7.89 -15.59 -1.53
CA GLN A 266 -8.22 -16.89 -2.12
C GLN A 266 -7.18 -17.95 -1.75
N LEU A 267 -5.88 -17.61 -1.84
CA LEU A 267 -4.80 -18.52 -1.43
C LEU A 267 -4.84 -18.82 0.07
N ALA A 268 -5.08 -17.82 0.91
CA ALA A 268 -5.21 -18.01 2.36
C ALA A 268 -6.37 -18.92 2.74
N LEU A 269 -7.50 -18.83 2.05
CA LEU A 269 -8.67 -19.71 2.24
C LEU A 269 -8.41 -21.15 1.78
N VAL A 270 -7.62 -21.34 0.71
CA VAL A 270 -7.28 -22.66 0.16
C VAL A 270 -6.21 -23.36 1.01
N GLU A 271 -5.18 -22.65 1.44
CA GLU A 271 -4.09 -23.23 2.23
C GLU A 271 -4.52 -23.59 3.65
N GLY A 272 -5.58 -22.96 4.17
CA GLY A 272 -6.18 -23.31 5.46
C GLY A 272 -5.17 -23.16 6.60
N ASN A 273 -4.85 -21.90 6.92
CA ASN A 273 -4.20 -21.55 8.19
C ASN A 273 -5.23 -21.11 9.21
#